data_AF-A0A353BER6-F1
#
_entry.id   AF-A0A353BER6-F1
#
_cell.length_a   1.000
_cell.length_b   1.000
_cell.length_c   1.000
_cell.angle_alpha   90.00
_cell.angle_beta   90.00
_cell.angle_gamma   90.00
#
_symmetry.space_group_name_H-M   'P 1'
#
loop_
_entity.id
_entity.type
_entity.pdbx_description
1 polymer ?
#
loop_
_entity_poly.entity_id
_entity_poly.type
_entity_poly.pdbx_seq_one_letter_code
_entity_poly.pdbx_strand_id
1 'polypeptide(L)'
;MTTSESEELLNLTQRLLDAIASRDWETYVELCDESLTCFEPEARGSLVEGLDFHRFYLAPDSYRNEISEQDPATGPVENASSMQTTIASPHVRIMGDSAVVCYKRLIQVENASQPWETHVWEETRIWQKQAGKWQHVHFHRS
;
A
#
# COMPACT_ATOMS: atom_id res chain seq x y z
N MET A 1 -10.88 16.34 -17.06
CA MET A 1 -9.91 15.80 -16.10
C MET A 1 -8.66 16.64 -16.25
N THR A 2 -8.24 17.36 -15.22
CA THR A 2 -6.93 18.01 -15.21
C THR A 2 -5.91 16.90 -15.01
N THR A 3 -5.13 16.61 -16.05
CA THR A 3 -4.12 15.54 -16.05
C THR A 3 -3.19 15.59 -14.83
N SER A 4 -2.99 16.78 -14.25
CA SER A 4 -2.14 17.00 -13.08
C SER A 4 -2.64 16.37 -11.77
N GLU A 5 -3.94 16.38 -11.46
CA GLU A 5 -4.43 15.83 -10.18
C GLU A 5 -4.44 14.30 -10.21
N SER A 6 -4.73 13.71 -11.39
CA SER A 6 -4.62 12.27 -11.55
C SER A 6 -3.17 11.79 -11.42
N GLU A 7 -2.22 12.52 -12.01
CA GLU A 7 -0.78 12.22 -11.85
C GLU A 7 -0.31 12.38 -10.40
N GLU A 8 -0.76 13.42 -9.68
CA GLU A 8 -0.49 13.60 -8.25
C GLU A 8 -0.95 12.39 -7.42
N LEU A 9 -2.19 11.93 -7.62
CA LEU A 9 -2.74 10.77 -6.92
C LEU A 9 -1.97 9.47 -7.22
N LEU A 10 -1.49 9.28 -8.45
CA LEU A 10 -0.65 8.14 -8.81
C LEU A 10 0.72 8.22 -8.14
N ASN A 11 1.32 9.41 -8.09
CA ASN A 11 2.60 9.62 -7.40
C ASN A 11 2.48 9.41 -5.89
N LEU A 12 1.39 9.89 -5.26
CA LEU A 12 1.10 9.64 -3.85
C LEU A 12 0.86 8.16 -3.58
N THR A 13 0.14 7.47 -4.46
CA THR A 13 -0.08 6.03 -4.38
C THR A 13 1.25 5.28 -4.50
N GLN A 14 2.12 5.63 -5.44
CA GLN A 14 3.44 5.01 -5.54
C GLN A 14 4.28 5.26 -4.27
N ARG A 15 4.33 6.50 -3.76
CA ARG A 15 5.03 6.85 -2.53
C ARG A 15 4.54 6.03 -1.33
N LEU A 16 3.23 5.80 -1.23
CA LEU A 16 2.63 4.93 -0.21
C LEU A 16 3.11 3.48 -0.36
N LEU A 17 3.09 2.94 -1.58
CA LEU A 17 3.54 1.56 -1.84
C LEU A 17 5.03 1.38 -1.56
N ASP A 18 5.84 2.38 -1.86
CA ASP A 18 7.27 2.40 -1.56
C ASP A 18 7.51 2.42 -0.04
N ALA A 19 6.72 3.19 0.71
CA ALA A 19 6.77 3.21 2.17
C ALA A 19 6.40 1.85 2.79
N ILE A 20 5.41 1.15 2.23
CA ILE A 20 5.08 -0.23 2.63
C ILE A 20 6.25 -1.17 2.33
N ALA A 21 6.82 -1.09 1.13
CA ALA A 21 7.92 -1.95 0.69
C ALA A 21 9.19 -1.77 1.53
N SER A 22 9.46 -0.55 2.01
CA SER A 22 10.64 -0.21 2.81
C SER A 22 10.40 -0.23 4.32
N ARG A 23 9.17 -0.52 4.78
CA ARG A 23 8.74 -0.38 6.18
C ARG A 23 8.95 1.04 6.75
N ASP A 24 8.78 2.05 5.90
CA ASP A 24 8.79 3.45 6.32
C ASP A 24 7.44 3.82 6.98
N TRP A 25 7.35 3.50 8.27
CA TRP A 25 6.18 3.77 9.10
C TRP A 25 5.82 5.26 9.16
N GLU A 26 6.82 6.14 9.19
CA GLU A 26 6.60 7.58 9.30
C GLU A 26 5.91 8.12 8.04
N THR A 27 6.42 7.77 6.86
CA THR A 27 5.77 8.14 5.59
C THR A 27 4.39 7.51 5.45
N TYR A 28 4.19 6.27 5.90
CA TYR A 28 2.88 5.62 5.87
C TYR A 28 1.85 6.40 6.71
N VAL A 29 2.19 6.78 7.96
CA VAL A 29 1.34 7.59 8.82
C VAL A 29 1.08 8.98 8.22
N GLU A 30 2.09 9.60 7.60
CA GLU A 30 1.96 10.94 6.99
C GLU A 30 0.96 10.98 5.81
N LEU A 31 0.82 9.86 5.09
CA LEU A 31 -0.04 9.71 3.91
C LEU A 31 -1.45 9.22 4.25
N CYS A 32 -1.61 8.49 5.36
CA CYS A 32 -2.88 7.91 5.77
C CYS A 32 -3.67 8.85 6.69
N ASP A 33 -5.00 8.72 6.65
CA ASP A 33 -5.87 9.28 7.68
C ASP A 33 -5.80 8.43 8.96
N GLU A 34 -5.92 9.04 10.14
CA GLU A 34 -5.88 8.32 11.42
C GLU A 34 -7.04 7.30 11.56
N SER A 35 -8.16 7.54 10.88
CA SER A 35 -9.34 6.68 10.79
C SER A 35 -9.36 5.78 9.55
N LEU A 36 -8.20 5.56 8.89
CA LEU A 36 -8.08 4.68 7.72
C LEU A 36 -8.82 3.36 7.94
N THR A 37 -9.69 3.00 6.99
CA THR A 37 -10.35 1.69 7.00
C THR A 37 -9.80 0.77 5.93
N CYS A 38 -9.82 -0.55 6.17
CA CYS A 38 -9.38 -1.50 5.15
C CYS A 38 -10.13 -2.83 5.11
N PHE A 39 -10.15 -3.41 3.92
CA PHE A 39 -10.32 -4.84 3.69
C PHE A 39 -9.06 -5.40 3.03
N GLU A 40 -8.44 -6.39 3.66
CA GLU A 40 -7.29 -7.10 3.10
C GLU A 40 -7.24 -8.55 3.62
N PRO A 41 -6.46 -9.44 2.99
CA PRO A 41 -6.41 -10.85 3.39
C PRO A 41 -6.09 -11.08 4.87
N GLU A 42 -5.22 -10.25 5.46
CA GLU A 42 -4.80 -10.29 6.86
C GLU A 42 -5.94 -9.97 7.81
N ALA A 43 -6.89 -9.14 7.39
CA ALA A 43 -8.09 -8.80 8.17
C ALA A 43 -9.13 -9.92 8.19
N ARG A 44 -8.90 -11.05 7.49
CA ARG A 44 -9.74 -12.26 7.50
C ARG A 44 -11.23 -11.97 7.27
N GLY A 45 -11.52 -11.07 6.31
CA GLY A 45 -12.88 -10.69 5.94
C GLY A 45 -13.54 -9.69 6.90
N SER A 46 -12.79 -9.10 7.83
CA SER A 46 -13.27 -8.06 8.73
C SER A 46 -12.89 -6.67 8.21
N LEU A 47 -13.74 -5.67 8.48
CA LEU A 47 -13.37 -4.26 8.32
C LEU A 47 -12.48 -3.87 9.49
N VAL A 48 -11.27 -3.42 9.20
CA VAL A 48 -10.34 -2.85 10.17
C VAL A 48 -10.40 -1.33 10.07
N GLU A 49 -10.27 -0.64 11.20
CA GLU A 49 -10.19 0.82 11.30
C GLU A 49 -8.97 1.23 12.12
N GLY A 50 -8.31 2.30 11.70
CA GLY A 50 -7.14 2.86 12.34
C GLY A 50 -5.82 2.24 11.86
N LEU A 51 -4.72 2.80 12.36
CA LEU A 51 -3.37 2.46 11.89
C LEU A 51 -2.71 1.34 12.71
N ASP A 52 -3.18 1.05 13.92
CA ASP A 52 -2.57 0.07 14.84
C ASP A 52 -2.46 -1.34 14.25
N PHE A 53 -3.43 -1.75 13.43
CA PHE A 53 -3.38 -3.03 12.72
C PHE A 53 -2.16 -3.11 11.79
N HIS A 54 -1.92 -2.06 11.00
CA HIS A 54 -0.79 -1.97 10.06
C HIS A 54 0.54 -1.72 10.78
N ARG A 55 0.52 -1.06 11.94
CA ARG A 55 1.69 -0.84 12.80
C ARG A 55 2.38 -2.15 13.14
N PHE A 56 1.61 -3.22 13.36
CA PHE A 56 2.15 -4.57 13.60
C PHE A 56 3.03 -5.10 12.45
N TYR A 57 2.76 -4.70 11.20
CA TYR A 57 3.49 -5.14 10.01
C TYR A 57 4.65 -4.20 9.65
N LEU A 58 4.44 -2.89 9.84
CA LEU A 58 5.31 -1.84 9.28
C LEU A 58 6.21 -1.16 10.30
N ALA A 59 5.84 -1.11 11.58
CA ALA A 59 6.58 -0.31 12.55
C ALA A 59 7.91 -0.97 12.97
N PRO A 60 8.97 -0.16 13.23
CA PRO A 60 10.29 -0.67 13.60
C PRO A 60 10.32 -1.31 15.00
N ASP A 61 9.38 -0.97 15.86
CA ASP A 61 9.21 -1.58 17.19
C ASP A 61 8.28 -2.80 17.19
N SER A 62 7.82 -3.24 16.01
CA SER A 62 7.04 -4.45 15.88
C SER A 62 7.83 -5.69 16.30
N TYR A 63 7.14 -6.68 16.85
CA TYR A 63 7.70 -7.93 17.38
C TYR A 63 8.36 -8.85 16.31
N ARG A 64 8.53 -8.38 15.07
CA ARG A 64 8.73 -9.20 13.86
C ARG A 64 10.15 -9.21 13.30
N ASN A 65 11.16 -9.07 14.16
CA ASN A 65 12.55 -9.09 13.70
C ASN A 65 13.06 -10.48 13.24
N GLU A 66 12.29 -11.59 13.39
CA GLU A 66 12.90 -12.92 13.18
C GLU A 66 12.10 -14.02 12.44
N ILE A 67 10.82 -13.92 12.04
CA ILE A 67 10.15 -15.12 11.45
C ILE A 67 9.08 -14.84 10.37
N SER A 68 9.18 -15.63 9.28
CA SER A 68 8.16 -16.27 8.43
C SER A 68 7.80 -15.60 7.12
N GLU A 69 7.75 -16.44 6.07
CA GLU A 69 7.09 -16.27 4.75
C GLU A 69 6.07 -15.13 4.77
N GLN A 70 6.50 -13.97 4.27
CA GLN A 70 5.70 -12.75 4.28
C GLN A 70 4.99 -12.57 2.96
N ASP A 71 3.71 -12.18 3.02
CA ASP A 71 2.99 -11.61 1.89
C ASP A 71 3.77 -10.37 1.40
N PRO A 72 4.32 -10.37 0.17
CA PRO A 72 5.13 -9.27 -0.36
C PRO A 72 4.40 -7.93 -0.39
N ALA A 73 3.07 -7.92 -0.34
CA ALA A 73 2.30 -6.69 -0.30
C ALA A 73 2.23 -6.03 1.09
N THR A 74 2.66 -6.72 2.15
CA THR A 74 2.72 -6.20 3.53
C THR A 74 4.13 -5.81 3.99
N GLY A 75 5.15 -5.99 3.17
CA GLY A 75 6.52 -5.63 3.49
C GLY A 75 7.56 -6.48 2.75
N PRO A 76 8.85 -6.33 3.09
CA PRO A 76 9.94 -7.09 2.48
C PRO A 76 9.82 -8.59 2.75
N VAL A 77 10.24 -9.39 1.76
CA VAL A 77 10.26 -10.85 1.83
C VAL A 77 11.60 -11.34 2.39
N GLU A 78 11.56 -12.36 3.25
CA GLU A 78 12.75 -12.97 3.84
C GLU A 78 13.64 -13.61 2.75
N ASN A 79 14.95 -13.35 2.79
CA ASN A 79 15.94 -13.80 1.81
C ASN A 79 15.78 -13.24 0.37
N ALA A 80 14.97 -12.19 0.20
CA ALA A 80 14.91 -11.48 -1.06
C ALA A 80 16.14 -10.57 -1.24
N SER A 81 16.85 -10.70 -2.37
CA SER A 81 17.94 -9.80 -2.74
C SER A 81 17.43 -8.48 -3.31
N SER A 82 16.27 -8.50 -3.94
CA SER A 82 15.61 -7.31 -4.47
C SER A 82 14.08 -7.48 -4.55
N MET A 83 13.37 -6.36 -4.41
CA MET A 83 11.92 -6.30 -4.55
C MET A 83 11.52 -5.03 -5.32
N GLN A 84 10.62 -5.17 -6.28
CA GLN A 84 10.11 -4.05 -7.08
C GLN A 84 8.59 -4.06 -7.08
N THR A 85 7.97 -2.92 -6.74
CA THR A 85 6.51 -2.72 -6.83
C THR A 85 6.16 -1.92 -8.07
N THR A 86 5.17 -2.37 -8.84
CA THR A 86 4.67 -1.68 -10.04
C THR A 86 3.16 -1.53 -10.00
N ILE A 87 2.68 -0.32 -10.27
CA ILE A 87 1.25 -0.03 -10.50
C ILE A 87 0.91 -0.32 -11.96
N ALA A 88 0.17 -1.40 -12.21
CA ALA A 88 -0.25 -1.80 -13.56
C ALA A 88 -1.70 -1.40 -13.85
N SER A 89 -1.92 -0.88 -15.06
CA SER A 89 -3.24 -0.46 -15.58
C SER A 89 -4.03 0.44 -14.62
N PRO A 90 -3.47 1.54 -14.11
CA PRO A 90 -4.17 2.39 -13.15
C PRO A 90 -5.40 3.07 -13.76
N HIS A 91 -6.42 3.23 -12.94
CA HIS A 91 -7.59 4.04 -13.23
C HIS A 91 -7.86 5.01 -12.06
N VAL A 92 -7.87 6.30 -12.36
CA VAL A 92 -8.15 7.36 -11.39
C VAL A 92 -9.49 8.02 -11.69
N ARG A 93 -10.36 8.09 -10.68
CA ARG A 93 -11.64 8.80 -10.75
C ARG A 93 -11.72 9.84 -9.64
N ILE A 94 -11.70 11.12 -10.01
CA ILE A 94 -11.85 12.25 -9.09
C ILE A 94 -13.33 12.65 -8.98
N MET A 95 -13.79 12.95 -7.77
CA MET A 95 -15.16 13.24 -7.37
C MET A 95 -15.17 14.34 -6.30
N GLY A 96 -14.93 15.59 -6.71
CA GLY A 96 -14.76 16.71 -5.76
C GLY A 96 -13.51 16.51 -4.92
N ASP A 97 -13.66 16.57 -3.59
CA ASP A 97 -12.56 16.36 -2.63
C ASP A 97 -12.29 14.88 -2.33
N SER A 98 -12.76 13.96 -3.17
CA SER A 98 -12.52 12.53 -3.05
C SER A 98 -12.05 11.95 -4.36
N ALA A 99 -11.20 10.94 -4.31
CA ALA A 99 -10.73 10.24 -5.48
C ALA A 99 -10.59 8.74 -5.22
N VAL A 100 -10.81 7.95 -6.26
CA VAL A 100 -10.63 6.49 -6.26
C VAL A 100 -9.49 6.17 -7.22
N VAL A 101 -8.53 5.38 -6.75
CA VAL A 101 -7.39 4.87 -7.52
C VAL A 101 -7.47 3.35 -7.51
N CYS A 102 -7.79 2.74 -8.66
CA CYS A 102 -7.84 1.29 -8.84
C CYS A 102 -6.67 0.85 -9.72
N TYR A 103 -5.99 -0.24 -9.36
CA TYR A 103 -4.88 -0.78 -10.14
C TYR A 103 -4.60 -2.24 -9.78
N LYS A 104 -3.76 -2.89 -10.60
CA LYS A 104 -3.11 -4.14 -10.22
C LYS A 104 -1.74 -3.83 -9.64
N ARG A 105 -1.48 -4.26 -8.41
CA ARG A 105 -0.15 -4.16 -7.80
C ARG A 105 0.65 -5.39 -8.18
N LEU A 106 1.70 -5.20 -8.97
CA LEU A 106 2.65 -6.26 -9.29
C LEU A 106 3.85 -6.11 -8.36
N ILE A 107 4.20 -7.18 -7.66
CA ILE A 107 5.40 -7.21 -6.81
C ILE A 107 6.30 -8.31 -7.33
N GLN A 108 7.48 -7.91 -7.80
CA GLN A 108 8.50 -8.82 -8.29
C GLN A 108 9.54 -9.00 -7.19
N VAL A 109 9.86 -10.24 -6.88
CA VAL A 109 10.80 -10.61 -5.82
C VAL A 109 11.89 -11.50 -6.41
N GLU A 110 13.13 -11.18 -6.11
CA GLU A 110 14.29 -12.02 -6.41
C GLU A 110 14.71 -12.75 -5.15
N ASN A 111 14.67 -14.09 -5.17
CA ASN A 111 15.06 -14.92 -4.03
C ASN A 111 16.29 -15.75 -4.39
N ALA A 112 17.15 -16.07 -3.41
CA ALA A 112 18.35 -16.86 -3.66
C ALA A 112 18.10 -18.27 -4.26
N SER A 113 16.87 -18.80 -4.13
CA SER A 113 16.48 -20.16 -4.55
C SER A 113 15.65 -20.23 -5.84
N GLN A 114 15.01 -19.14 -6.26
CA GLN A 114 14.22 -19.07 -7.51
C GLN A 114 14.51 -17.75 -8.20
N PRO A 115 14.76 -17.73 -9.52
CA PRO A 115 15.31 -16.57 -10.17
C PRO A 115 14.40 -15.34 -10.01
N TRP A 116 13.08 -15.44 -10.22
CA TRP A 116 12.15 -14.32 -10.07
C TRP A 116 10.71 -14.80 -9.84
N GLU A 117 10.03 -14.29 -8.81
CA GLU A 117 8.60 -14.50 -8.57
C GLU A 117 7.84 -13.19 -8.81
N THR A 118 6.60 -13.28 -9.31
CA THR A 118 5.72 -12.12 -9.48
C THR A 118 4.38 -12.40 -8.82
N HIS A 119 4.05 -11.58 -7.85
CA HIS A 119 2.78 -11.63 -7.15
C HIS A 119 1.89 -10.48 -7.62
N VAL A 120 0.58 -10.71 -7.59
CA VAL A 120 -0.42 -9.78 -8.12
C VAL A 120 -1.53 -9.61 -7.10
N TRP A 121 -1.88 -8.35 -6.83
CA TRP A 121 -3.07 -7.99 -6.07
C TRP A 121 -3.91 -6.99 -6.84
N GLU A 122 -5.21 -7.03 -6.60
CA GLU A 122 -6.15 -6.02 -7.07
C GLU A 122 -6.38 -5.04 -5.92
N GLU A 123 -6.01 -3.77 -6.13
CA GLU A 123 -6.09 -2.76 -5.09
C GLU A 123 -7.01 -1.61 -5.53
N THR A 124 -7.89 -1.21 -4.61
CA THR A 124 -8.67 0.02 -4.71
C THR A 124 -8.36 0.88 -3.51
N ARG A 125 -7.85 2.09 -3.74
CA ARG A 125 -7.56 3.09 -2.70
C ARG A 125 -8.41 4.33 -2.88
N ILE A 126 -9.01 4.79 -1.79
CA ILE A 126 -9.75 6.03 -1.71
C ILE A 126 -8.85 7.07 -1.03
N TRP A 127 -8.74 8.21 -1.69
CA TRP A 127 -8.06 9.40 -1.22
C TRP A 127 -9.09 10.50 -1.00
N GLN A 128 -8.92 11.28 0.07
CA GLN A 128 -9.74 12.44 0.36
C GLN A 128 -8.85 13.66 0.56
N LYS A 129 -9.24 14.80 -0.03
CA LYS A 129 -8.53 16.07 0.12
C LYS A 129 -9.01 16.74 1.39
N GLN A 130 -8.16 16.79 2.40
CA GLN A 130 -8.42 17.39 3.71
C GLN A 130 -7.48 18.56 3.94
N ALA A 131 -8.03 19.75 4.22
CA ALA A 131 -7.26 20.99 4.37
C ALA A 131 -6.25 21.24 3.21
N GLY A 132 -6.60 20.83 1.99
CA GLY A 132 -5.77 20.98 0.79
C GLY A 132 -4.75 19.86 0.55
N LYS A 133 -4.60 18.88 1.44
CA LYS A 133 -3.72 17.71 1.29
C LYS A 133 -4.54 16.45 1.01
N TRP A 134 -4.10 15.62 0.07
CA TRP A 134 -4.69 14.28 -0.13
C TRP A 134 -4.23 13.34 0.98
N GLN A 135 -5.18 12.67 1.63
CA GLN A 135 -4.95 11.61 2.60
C GLN A 135 -5.64 10.33 2.15
N HIS A 136 -4.99 9.21 2.38
CA HIS A 136 -5.53 7.90 2.09
C HIS A 136 -6.51 7.49 3.21
N VAL A 137 -7.78 7.32 2.87
CA VAL A 137 -8.88 7.13 3.85
C VAL A 137 -9.48 5.72 3.86
N HIS A 138 -9.38 4.98 2.75
CA HIS A 138 -9.88 3.60 2.68
C HIS A 138 -9.17 2.78 1.62
N PHE A 139 -8.87 1.50 1.86
CA PHE A 139 -8.49 0.58 0.78
C PHE A 139 -9.15 -0.80 0.85
N HIS A 140 -9.19 -1.44 -0.31
CA HIS A 140 -9.47 -2.86 -0.46
C HIS A 140 -8.32 -3.50 -1.25
N ARG A 141 -7.73 -4.57 -0.72
CA ARG A 141 -6.74 -5.43 -1.38
C ARG A 141 -7.27 -6.87 -1.46
N SER A 142 -7.24 -7.46 -2.66
CA SER A 142 -7.64 -8.86 -2.90
C SER A 142 -6.66 -9.61 -3.78
#